data_AF-A0A661ES62-F1
#
_entry.id   AF-A0A661ES62-F1
#
_cell.length_a   1.000
_cell.length_b   1.000
_cell.length_c   1.000
_cell.angle_alpha   90.00
_cell.angle_beta   90.00
_cell.angle_gamma   90.00
#
_symmetry.space_group_name_H-M   'P 1'
#
loop_
_entity.id
_entity.type
_entity.pdbx_description
1 polymer ?
#
loop_
_entity_poly.entity_id
_entity_poly.type
_entity_poly.pdbx_seq_one_letter_code
_entity_poly.pdbx_strand_id
1 'polypeptide(L)'
;MNKLNDTNISSVTSIGSLREYLEFLQSHKQFITWPEAVMPEPDIRNVIAAGGRDFMTQPAIMFDKIIGYPDKRMVAGVHGSFANIALLLGMPKNSSIKEMFYEMVKRWDSSKADLRRVAPGSAPVHQNRIEKDINLYDLLPLYRINEYDGGFYLGKANVVSRDPSDLENFGKQNVGINRIQLHSKDTFTLLSPPVHDLGRQMRIADETGLP
;
A
#
# COMPACT_ATOMS: atom_id res chain seq x y z
N MET A 1 -32.00 -19.59 -7.54
CA MET A 1 -31.52 -18.53 -8.46
C MET A 1 -31.57 -17.21 -7.72
N ASN A 2 -30.46 -16.80 -7.09
CA ASN A 2 -30.37 -15.51 -6.40
C ASN A 2 -29.84 -14.45 -7.38
N LYS A 3 -30.74 -13.58 -7.83
CA LYS A 3 -30.45 -12.37 -8.62
C LYS A 3 -29.87 -11.27 -7.71
N LEU A 4 -28.63 -11.43 -7.24
CA LEU A 4 -27.93 -10.40 -6.47
C LEU A 4 -26.51 -10.08 -6.94
N ASN A 5 -26.06 -10.62 -8.08
CA ASN A 5 -24.66 -10.48 -8.55
C ASN A 5 -24.51 -9.72 -9.88
N ASP A 6 -25.37 -8.75 -10.16
CA ASP A 6 -25.10 -7.72 -11.18
C ASP A 6 -24.37 -6.52 -10.56
N THR A 7 -23.32 -6.78 -9.78
CA THR A 7 -22.31 -5.76 -9.57
C THR A 7 -21.64 -5.56 -10.92
N ASN A 8 -21.58 -4.33 -11.44
CA ASN A 8 -20.92 -4.02 -12.72
C ASN A 8 -19.42 -4.39 -12.64
N ILE A 9 -19.10 -5.67 -12.89
CA ILE A 9 -17.75 -6.26 -12.90
C ILE A 9 -16.85 -5.57 -13.96
N SER A 10 -17.46 -4.86 -14.91
CA SER A 10 -16.79 -4.04 -15.92
C SER A 10 -16.02 -2.83 -15.36
N SER A 11 -16.20 -2.45 -14.09
CA SER A 11 -15.58 -1.24 -13.53
C SER A 11 -14.20 -1.44 -12.91
N VAL A 12 -13.73 -2.67 -12.69
CA VAL A 12 -12.41 -2.89 -12.04
C VAL A 12 -11.26 -2.73 -13.02
N THR A 13 -11.46 -3.02 -14.30
CA THR A 13 -10.47 -2.75 -15.38
C THR A 13 -10.17 -1.26 -15.58
N SER A 14 -11.02 -0.37 -15.05
CA SER A 14 -10.81 1.09 -15.05
C SER A 14 -10.14 1.64 -13.79
N ILE A 15 -9.94 0.83 -12.73
CA ILE A 15 -9.29 1.32 -11.50
C ILE A 15 -7.78 1.41 -11.74
N GLY A 16 -7.29 2.62 -11.97
CA GLY A 16 -5.89 2.94 -12.23
C GLY A 16 -5.18 3.63 -11.07
N SER A 17 -5.88 3.92 -9.97
CA SER A 17 -5.28 4.60 -8.81
C SER A 17 -5.89 4.22 -7.47
N LEU A 18 -5.15 4.49 -6.38
CA LEU A 18 -5.65 4.35 -5.01
C LEU A 18 -6.92 5.19 -4.78
N ARG A 19 -7.00 6.41 -5.34
CA ARG A 19 -8.16 7.30 -5.17
C ARG A 19 -9.43 6.68 -5.75
N GLU A 20 -9.35 6.21 -6.99
CA GLU A 20 -10.46 5.51 -7.66
C GLU A 20 -10.83 4.22 -6.92
N TYR A 21 -9.85 3.48 -6.40
CA TYR A 21 -10.13 2.26 -5.63
C TYR A 21 -10.88 2.56 -4.32
N LEU A 22 -10.52 3.64 -3.62
CA LEU A 22 -11.25 4.04 -2.40
C LEU A 22 -12.69 4.46 -2.71
N GLU A 23 -12.92 5.18 -3.80
CA GLU A 23 -14.27 5.51 -4.29
C GLU A 23 -15.07 4.24 -4.64
N PHE A 24 -14.41 3.27 -5.27
CA PHE A 24 -15.02 1.96 -5.56
C PHE A 24 -15.34 1.18 -4.27
N LEU A 25 -14.45 1.16 -3.29
CA LEU A 25 -14.74 0.55 -1.98
C LEU A 25 -15.90 1.27 -1.27
N GLN A 26 -16.01 2.60 -1.39
CA GLN A 26 -17.11 3.38 -0.83
C GLN A 26 -18.46 2.92 -1.37
N SER A 27 -18.56 2.73 -2.69
CA SER A 27 -19.81 2.27 -3.34
C SER A 27 -20.23 0.86 -2.90
N HIS A 28 -19.30 0.09 -2.32
CA HIS A 28 -19.53 -1.28 -1.82
C HIS A 28 -19.67 -1.37 -0.29
N LYS A 29 -19.70 -0.22 0.41
CA LYS A 29 -19.70 -0.12 1.87
C LYS A 29 -18.46 -0.78 2.50
N GLN A 30 -17.32 -0.59 1.86
CA GLN A 30 -16.01 -1.12 2.26
C GLN A 30 -14.95 -0.01 2.44
N PHE A 31 -15.40 1.24 2.52
CA PHE A 31 -14.58 2.38 2.89
C PHE A 31 -15.39 3.30 3.81
N ILE A 32 -14.75 3.75 4.88
CA ILE A 32 -15.33 4.69 5.86
C ILE A 32 -14.31 5.79 6.17
N THR A 33 -14.82 6.93 6.65
CA THR A 33 -13.99 7.96 7.29
C THR A 33 -14.20 7.89 8.79
N TRP A 34 -13.11 7.83 9.55
CA TRP A 34 -13.15 7.83 11.00
C TRP A 34 -13.69 9.19 11.50
N PRO A 35 -14.72 9.22 12.36
CA PRO A 35 -15.44 10.46 12.63
C PRO A 35 -14.70 11.44 13.54
N GLU A 36 -13.87 10.90 14.44
CA GLU A 36 -13.22 11.65 15.53
C GLU A 36 -11.80 12.08 15.16
N ALA A 37 -11.30 13.10 15.87
CA ALA A 37 -9.88 13.43 15.78
C ALA A 37 -9.05 12.33 16.46
N VAL A 38 -7.90 12.00 15.87
CA VAL A 38 -7.01 10.95 16.38
C VAL A 38 -5.61 11.48 16.56
N MET A 39 -4.95 11.06 17.65
CA MET A 39 -3.49 11.12 17.71
C MET A 39 -2.91 10.06 16.75
N PRO A 40 -1.82 10.34 16.01
CA PRO A 40 -1.16 9.32 15.21
C PRO A 40 -0.83 8.08 16.04
N GLU A 41 -0.25 8.28 17.22
CA GLU A 41 0.03 7.24 18.20
C GLU A 41 -0.65 7.61 19.53
N PRO A 42 -1.39 6.68 20.19
CA PRO A 42 -1.64 5.29 19.80
C PRO A 42 -2.95 5.07 19.04
N ASP A 43 -3.73 6.12 18.78
CA ASP A 43 -5.14 5.96 18.38
C ASP A 43 -5.29 5.26 17.03
N ILE A 44 -4.51 5.66 16.01
CA ILE A 44 -4.56 5.01 14.69
C ILE A 44 -4.26 3.50 14.82
N ARG A 45 -3.24 3.14 15.59
CA ARG A 45 -2.91 1.73 15.88
C ARG A 45 -4.09 1.00 16.51
N ASN A 46 -4.70 1.58 17.54
CA ASN A 46 -5.80 0.95 18.27
C ASN A 46 -7.03 0.74 17.37
N VAL A 47 -7.37 1.72 16.54
CA VAL A 47 -8.48 1.62 15.57
C VAL A 47 -8.20 0.53 14.54
N ILE A 48 -6.99 0.52 13.94
CA ILE A 48 -6.62 -0.48 12.94
C ILE A 48 -6.58 -1.89 13.54
N ALA A 49 -6.03 -2.04 14.75
CA ALA A 49 -5.98 -3.33 15.44
C ALA A 49 -7.38 -3.85 15.78
N ALA A 50 -8.32 -2.97 16.15
CA ALA A 50 -9.71 -3.34 16.35
C ALA A 50 -10.37 -3.81 15.05
N GLY A 51 -10.19 -3.07 13.95
CA GLY A 51 -10.68 -3.47 12.62
C GLY A 51 -10.12 -4.81 12.16
N GLY A 52 -8.82 -5.05 12.40
CA GLY A 52 -8.12 -6.26 11.99
C GLY A 52 -8.64 -7.57 12.60
N ARG A 53 -9.50 -7.49 13.62
CA ARG A 53 -10.19 -8.65 14.20
C ARG A 53 -11.22 -9.26 13.25
N ASP A 54 -11.76 -8.47 12.33
CA ASP A 54 -12.60 -8.94 11.23
C ASP A 54 -11.86 -8.85 9.89
N PHE A 55 -10.94 -9.80 9.68
CA PHE A 55 -10.20 -9.91 8.43
C PHE A 55 -11.08 -10.34 7.24
N MET A 56 -12.35 -10.69 7.44
CA MET A 56 -13.27 -11.03 6.35
C MET A 56 -13.87 -9.77 5.75
N THR A 57 -14.34 -8.81 6.56
CA THR A 57 -15.15 -7.70 6.06
C THR A 57 -14.75 -6.30 6.54
N GLN A 58 -13.65 -6.15 7.28
CA GLN A 58 -13.20 -4.82 7.72
C GLN A 58 -13.10 -3.84 6.53
N PRO A 59 -13.69 -2.64 6.64
CA PRO A 59 -13.56 -1.63 5.61
C PRO A 59 -12.15 -1.01 5.63
N ALA A 60 -11.78 -0.37 4.52
CA ALA A 60 -10.71 0.63 4.55
C ALA A 60 -11.16 1.83 5.41
N ILE A 61 -10.23 2.44 6.15
CA ILE A 61 -10.52 3.52 7.09
C ILE A 61 -9.66 4.74 6.74
N MET A 62 -10.31 5.85 6.40
CA MET A 62 -9.67 7.16 6.25
C MET A 62 -9.59 7.85 7.61
N PHE A 63 -8.42 8.37 7.94
CA PHE A 63 -8.17 9.32 9.01
C PHE A 63 -7.81 10.67 8.37
N ASP A 64 -8.70 11.64 8.47
CA ASP A 64 -8.52 12.99 7.92
C ASP A 64 -8.48 14.10 8.98
N LYS A 65 -8.63 13.71 10.26
CA LYS A 65 -8.53 14.59 11.43
C LYS A 65 -7.39 14.09 12.33
N ILE A 66 -6.15 14.22 11.85
CA ILE A 66 -4.99 13.74 12.58
C ILE A 66 -4.35 14.90 13.35
N ILE A 67 -4.33 14.79 14.68
CA ILE A 67 -3.78 15.83 15.55
C ILE A 67 -2.29 16.02 15.26
N GLY A 68 -1.87 17.27 15.05
CA GLY A 68 -0.50 17.64 14.67
C GLY A 68 -0.21 17.58 13.17
N TYR A 69 -1.15 17.10 12.34
CA TYR A 69 -0.96 16.96 10.90
C TYR A 69 -2.15 17.56 10.12
N PRO A 70 -2.33 18.90 10.15
CA PRO A 70 -3.39 19.56 9.39
C PRO A 70 -3.26 19.26 7.89
N ASP A 71 -4.39 19.07 7.22
CA ASP A 71 -4.51 18.75 5.79
C ASP A 71 -3.85 17.43 5.35
N LYS A 72 -3.27 16.66 6.27
CA LYS A 72 -2.77 15.32 5.99
C LYS A 72 -3.86 14.31 6.23
N ARG A 73 -3.85 13.29 5.38
CA ARG A 73 -4.81 12.19 5.42
C ARG A 73 -4.05 10.87 5.36
N MET A 74 -4.53 9.89 6.10
CA MET A 74 -4.01 8.53 6.07
C MET A 74 -5.15 7.56 5.85
N VAL A 75 -4.96 6.59 4.95
CA VAL A 75 -5.90 5.47 4.82
C VAL A 75 -5.23 4.18 5.27
N ALA A 76 -5.95 3.41 6.06
CA ALA A 76 -5.54 2.08 6.52
C ALA A 76 -6.54 1.01 6.08
N GLY A 77 -6.14 -0.26 6.14
CA GLY A 77 -7.04 -1.38 5.82
C GLY A 77 -7.46 -1.48 4.35
N VAL A 78 -6.79 -0.78 3.43
CA VAL A 78 -7.12 -0.76 1.98
C VAL A 78 -7.22 -2.19 1.42
N HIS A 79 -6.24 -3.03 1.72
CA HIS A 79 -6.25 -4.47 1.40
C HIS A 79 -6.39 -5.33 2.67
N GLY A 80 -7.05 -4.79 3.71
CA GLY A 80 -7.10 -5.38 5.04
C GLY A 80 -8.08 -6.55 5.16
N SER A 81 -9.08 -6.63 4.29
CA SER A 81 -10.11 -7.68 4.32
C SER A 81 -10.13 -8.50 3.05
N PHE A 82 -10.60 -9.75 3.18
CA PHE A 82 -10.91 -10.59 2.02
C PHE A 82 -11.98 -9.97 1.12
N ALA A 83 -12.94 -9.24 1.69
CA ALA A 83 -13.93 -8.48 0.91
C ALA A 83 -13.28 -7.40 0.03
N ASN A 84 -12.33 -6.62 0.56
CA ASN A 84 -11.59 -5.64 -0.24
C ASN A 84 -10.77 -6.32 -1.34
N ILE A 85 -10.07 -7.40 -1.01
CA ILE A 85 -9.27 -8.17 -1.98
C ILE A 85 -10.15 -8.75 -3.08
N ALA A 86 -11.32 -9.31 -2.76
CA ALA A 86 -12.27 -9.82 -3.76
C ALA A 86 -12.70 -8.70 -4.72
N LEU A 87 -13.04 -7.53 -4.18
CA LEU A 87 -13.39 -6.34 -4.97
C LEU A 87 -12.24 -5.87 -5.86
N LEU A 88 -11.00 -5.89 -5.35
CA LEU A 88 -9.80 -5.58 -6.15
C LEU A 88 -9.60 -6.58 -7.30
N LEU A 89 -9.95 -7.85 -7.07
CA LEU A 89 -9.93 -8.89 -8.08
C LEU A 89 -11.15 -8.81 -9.03
N GLY A 90 -12.03 -7.82 -8.92
CA GLY A 90 -13.23 -7.75 -9.77
C GLY A 90 -14.24 -8.86 -9.48
N MET A 91 -14.22 -9.39 -8.26
CA MET A 91 -15.10 -10.45 -7.79
C MET A 91 -16.12 -9.87 -6.79
N PRO A 92 -17.28 -10.53 -6.59
CA PRO A 92 -18.20 -10.18 -5.52
C PRO A 92 -17.50 -10.13 -4.16
N LYS A 93 -17.84 -9.15 -3.30
CA LYS A 93 -17.18 -8.96 -1.99
C LYS A 93 -17.32 -10.15 -1.01
N ASN A 94 -18.22 -11.08 -1.29
CA ASN A 94 -18.45 -12.30 -0.52
C ASN A 94 -17.86 -13.55 -1.19
N SER A 95 -17.04 -13.38 -2.23
CA SER A 95 -16.30 -14.49 -2.84
C SER A 95 -15.45 -15.22 -1.81
N SER A 96 -15.40 -16.54 -1.96
CA SER A 96 -14.61 -17.38 -1.06
C SER A 96 -13.11 -17.18 -1.30
N ILE A 97 -12.32 -17.45 -0.25
CA ILE A 97 -10.85 -17.45 -0.32
C ILE A 97 -10.35 -18.39 -1.43
N LYS A 98 -11.03 -19.54 -1.60
CA LYS A 98 -10.73 -20.52 -2.65
C LYS A 98 -10.91 -19.96 -4.06
N GLU A 99 -12.02 -19.26 -4.32
CA GLU A 99 -12.27 -18.65 -5.63
C GLU A 99 -11.25 -17.54 -5.93
N MET A 100 -10.95 -16.68 -4.95
CA MET A 100 -9.92 -15.65 -5.09
C MET A 100 -8.54 -16.24 -5.39
N PHE A 101 -8.18 -17.34 -4.72
CA PHE A 101 -6.92 -18.05 -4.98
C PHE A 101 -6.83 -18.50 -6.44
N TYR A 102 -7.87 -19.15 -6.98
CA TYR A 102 -7.86 -19.59 -8.37
C TYR A 102 -7.86 -18.43 -9.36
N GLU A 103 -8.53 -17.32 -9.05
CA GLU A 103 -8.47 -16.11 -9.86
C GLU A 103 -7.06 -15.51 -9.88
N MET A 104 -6.36 -15.49 -8.75
CA MET A 104 -4.95 -15.07 -8.69
C MET A 104 -4.04 -15.98 -9.52
N VAL A 105 -4.19 -17.30 -9.40
CA VAL A 105 -3.41 -18.28 -10.20
C VAL A 105 -3.63 -18.07 -11.70
N LYS A 106 -4.89 -17.87 -12.11
CA LYS A 106 -5.25 -17.60 -13.51
C LYS A 106 -4.59 -16.32 -14.04
N ARG A 107 -4.45 -15.27 -13.22
CA ARG A 107 -3.80 -14.01 -13.60
C ARG A 107 -2.28 -14.09 -13.63
N TRP A 108 -1.69 -14.93 -12.78
CA TRP A 108 -0.24 -15.10 -12.69
C TRP A 108 0.38 -15.55 -14.02
N ASP A 109 -0.35 -16.36 -14.79
CA ASP A 109 0.09 -16.87 -16.10
C ASP A 109 -0.20 -15.90 -17.27
N SER A 110 -0.64 -14.67 -17.00
CA SER A 110 -0.87 -13.69 -18.06
C SER A 110 0.46 -13.17 -18.61
N SER A 111 0.79 -13.54 -19.86
CA SER A 111 2.03 -13.16 -20.55
C SER A 111 2.17 -11.67 -20.88
N LYS A 112 1.27 -10.81 -20.39
CA LYS A 112 1.27 -9.37 -20.62
C LYS A 112 1.22 -8.63 -19.28
N ALA A 113 2.35 -8.07 -18.86
CA ALA A 113 2.38 -7.10 -17.78
C ALA A 113 1.60 -5.84 -18.22
N ASP A 114 0.45 -5.57 -17.60
CA ASP A 114 -0.33 -4.34 -17.84
C ASP A 114 0.22 -3.17 -17.01
N LEU A 115 1.45 -2.75 -17.34
CA LEU A 115 2.07 -1.57 -16.74
C LEU A 115 1.86 -0.37 -17.67
N ARG A 116 0.94 0.51 -17.29
CA ARG A 116 0.71 1.77 -17.99
C ARG A 116 1.76 2.79 -17.57
N ARG A 117 2.56 3.25 -18.53
CA ARG A 117 3.50 4.36 -18.31
C ARG A 117 2.73 5.67 -18.34
N VAL A 118 2.84 6.44 -17.25
CA VAL A 118 2.32 7.81 -17.16
C VAL A 118 3.47 8.78 -17.40
N ALA A 119 3.29 9.75 -18.29
CA ALA A 119 4.31 10.77 -18.53
C ALA A 119 4.57 11.59 -17.24
N PRO A 120 5.83 11.97 -16.94
CA PRO A 120 6.15 12.70 -15.71
C PRO A 120 5.30 13.95 -15.48
N GLY A 121 5.04 14.74 -16.52
CA GLY A 121 4.19 15.95 -16.42
C GLY A 121 2.71 15.68 -16.11
N SER A 122 2.25 14.44 -16.26
CA SER A 122 0.87 14.02 -16.03
C SER A 122 0.70 13.19 -14.75
N ALA A 123 1.79 12.79 -14.09
CA ALA A 123 1.72 11.89 -12.94
C ALA A 123 1.38 12.66 -11.65
N PRO A 124 0.23 12.40 -10.99
CA PRO A 124 -0.21 13.17 -9.83
C PRO A 124 0.73 13.09 -8.62
N VAL A 125 1.62 12.09 -8.56
CA VAL A 125 2.62 11.97 -7.49
C VAL A 125 3.60 13.15 -7.47
N HIS A 126 3.79 13.85 -8.60
CA HIS A 126 4.69 14.99 -8.70
C HIS A 126 4.06 16.33 -8.32
N GLN A 127 2.79 16.36 -7.90
CA GLN A 127 2.11 17.61 -7.49
C GLN A 127 2.74 18.28 -6.27
N ASN A 128 3.39 17.50 -5.40
CA ASN A 128 4.14 18.01 -4.26
C ASN A 128 5.56 17.46 -4.34
N ARG A 129 6.57 18.34 -4.28
CA ARG A 129 7.98 17.97 -4.40
C ARG A 129 8.82 18.65 -3.34
N ILE A 130 9.49 17.83 -2.53
CA ILE A 130 10.40 18.26 -1.46
C ILE A 130 11.72 17.55 -1.71
N GLU A 131 12.81 18.31 -1.84
CA GLU A 131 14.13 17.76 -2.21
C GLU A 131 15.22 18.04 -1.18
N LYS A 132 14.96 18.94 -0.24
CA LYS A 132 15.90 19.40 0.76
C LYS A 132 15.18 19.51 2.10
N ASP A 133 15.96 19.45 3.17
CA ASP A 133 15.47 19.61 4.55
C ASP A 133 14.28 18.69 4.87
N ILE A 134 14.35 17.46 4.36
CA ILE A 134 13.30 16.46 4.56
C ILE A 134 13.20 16.14 6.05
N ASN A 135 11.98 16.21 6.56
CA ASN A 135 11.60 15.73 7.87
C ASN A 135 10.34 14.88 7.78
N LEU A 136 10.52 13.57 7.80
CA LEU A 136 9.44 12.58 7.70
C LEU A 136 8.42 12.71 8.83
N TYR A 137 8.82 13.22 10.01
CA TYR A 137 7.92 13.51 11.12
C TYR A 137 6.99 14.69 10.86
N ASP A 138 7.33 15.61 9.95
CA ASP A 138 6.42 16.70 9.56
C ASP A 138 5.49 16.28 8.40
N LEU A 139 5.94 15.29 7.61
CA LEU A 139 5.27 14.89 6.38
C LEU A 139 4.23 13.80 6.57
N LEU A 140 4.49 12.86 7.47
CA LEU A 140 3.74 11.62 7.61
C LEU A 140 3.23 11.44 9.04
N PRO A 141 1.95 11.09 9.25
CA PRO A 141 1.41 10.76 10.56
C PRO A 141 1.93 9.40 11.02
N LEU A 142 3.19 9.36 11.42
CA LEU A 142 3.92 8.17 11.81
C LEU A 142 3.46 7.65 13.17
N TYR A 143 3.38 6.33 13.29
CA TYR A 143 2.93 5.65 14.50
C TYR A 143 3.60 4.28 14.60
N ARG A 144 3.51 3.67 15.78
CA ARG A 144 4.02 2.32 16.03
C ARG A 144 2.96 1.32 15.57
N ILE A 145 3.35 0.33 14.77
CA ILE A 145 2.39 -0.64 14.24
C ILE A 145 1.93 -1.57 15.36
N ASN A 146 2.84 -1.91 16.28
CA ASN A 146 2.55 -2.65 17.51
C ASN A 146 2.96 -1.83 18.73
N GLU A 147 2.34 -2.12 19.87
CA GLU A 147 2.54 -1.36 21.10
C GLU A 147 3.99 -1.28 21.58
N TYR A 148 4.75 -2.35 21.35
CA TYR A 148 6.13 -2.48 21.80
C TYR A 148 7.14 -2.37 20.66
N ASP A 149 6.74 -1.83 19.50
CA ASP A 149 7.69 -1.53 18.43
C ASP A 149 8.75 -0.53 18.92
N GLY A 150 10.02 -0.77 18.56
CA GLY A 150 11.15 0.06 18.97
C GLY A 150 11.22 1.44 18.28
N GLY A 151 10.27 1.78 17.42
CA GLY A 151 10.20 3.05 16.72
C GLY A 151 8.99 3.12 15.80
N PHE A 152 8.86 4.24 15.08
CA PHE A 152 7.78 4.43 14.11
C PHE A 152 8.08 3.74 12.79
N TYR A 153 7.03 3.28 12.10
CA TYR A 153 7.17 2.49 10.89
C TYR A 153 6.29 2.97 9.73
N LEU A 154 6.81 2.78 8.52
CA LEU A 154 5.99 2.52 7.34
C LEU A 154 5.81 1.00 7.23
N GLY A 155 4.64 0.51 7.65
CA GLY A 155 4.44 -0.93 7.91
C GLY A 155 4.34 -1.83 6.67
N LYS A 156 3.83 -1.31 5.55
CA LYS A 156 3.65 -2.04 4.27
C LYS A 156 3.99 -1.14 3.08
N ALA A 157 5.19 -0.58 3.07
CA ALA A 157 5.62 0.32 2.00
C ALA A 157 5.95 -0.47 0.73
N ASN A 158 5.49 0.02 -0.43
CA ASN A 158 5.97 -0.47 -1.72
C ASN A 158 7.35 0.15 -1.98
N VAL A 159 8.37 -0.69 -2.08
CA VAL A 159 9.75 -0.29 -2.35
C VAL A 159 10.10 -0.70 -3.77
N VAL A 160 10.46 0.29 -4.59
CA VAL A 160 10.94 0.07 -5.96
C VAL A 160 12.45 0.06 -5.94
N SER A 161 13.05 -0.95 -6.56
CA SER A 161 14.50 -1.11 -6.62
C SER A 161 14.95 -1.61 -7.99
N ARG A 162 16.22 -1.37 -8.33
CA ARG A 162 16.84 -1.77 -9.60
C ARG A 162 18.19 -2.43 -9.34
N ASP A 163 18.63 -3.27 -10.26
CA ASP A 163 20.02 -3.76 -10.25
C ASP A 163 20.97 -2.58 -10.48
N PRO A 164 21.85 -2.25 -9.51
CA PRO A 164 22.73 -1.09 -9.62
C PRO A 164 23.75 -1.24 -10.75
N SER A 165 24.07 -2.48 -11.16
CA SER A 165 24.99 -2.76 -12.27
C SER A 165 24.33 -2.70 -13.66
N ASP A 166 22.99 -2.59 -13.71
CA ASP A 166 22.21 -2.67 -14.96
C ASP A 166 20.89 -1.88 -14.86
N LEU A 167 21.01 -0.58 -14.58
CA LEU A 167 19.89 0.32 -14.24
C LEU A 167 18.79 0.42 -15.32
N GLU A 168 19.17 0.26 -16.59
CA GLU A 168 18.25 0.39 -17.73
C GLU A 168 17.47 -0.91 -18.03
N ASN A 169 17.86 -2.03 -17.43
CA ASN A 169 17.21 -3.31 -17.68
C ASN A 169 15.90 -3.43 -16.90
N PHE A 170 14.78 -3.31 -17.62
CA PHE A 170 13.45 -3.43 -17.05
C PHE A 170 13.20 -4.78 -16.35
N GLY A 171 13.77 -5.88 -16.86
CA GLY A 171 13.63 -7.22 -16.27
C GLY A 171 14.36 -7.40 -14.94
N LYS A 172 15.15 -6.41 -14.53
CA LYS A 172 15.89 -6.37 -13.26
C LYS A 172 15.38 -5.30 -12.30
N GLN A 173 14.17 -4.80 -12.53
CA GLN A 173 13.46 -3.94 -11.59
C GLN A 173 12.59 -4.79 -10.68
N ASN A 174 12.43 -4.36 -9.44
CA ASN A 174 11.62 -5.05 -8.45
C ASN A 174 10.69 -4.07 -7.74
N VAL A 175 9.52 -4.56 -7.35
CA VAL A 175 8.63 -3.89 -6.39
C VAL A 175 8.38 -4.84 -5.24
N GLY A 176 8.94 -4.53 -4.07
CA GLY A 176 8.75 -5.29 -2.84
C GLY A 176 7.80 -4.60 -1.87
N ILE A 177 7.25 -5.36 -0.92
CA ILE A 177 6.59 -4.80 0.26
C ILE A 177 7.55 -4.93 1.44
N ASN A 178 8.02 -3.81 1.96
CA ASN A 178 9.00 -3.78 3.04
C ASN A 178 8.45 -3.01 4.25
N ARG A 179 8.92 -3.42 5.44
CA ARG A 179 8.79 -2.65 6.68
C ARG A 179 9.96 -1.69 6.77
N ILE A 180 9.67 -0.41 6.98
CA ILE A 180 10.68 0.64 7.08
C ILE A 180 10.56 1.27 8.46
N GLN A 181 11.62 1.16 9.28
CA GLN A 181 11.69 1.79 10.61
C GLN A 181 12.40 3.13 10.48
N LEU A 182 11.82 4.20 11.02
CA LEU A 182 12.48 5.49 11.05
C LEU A 182 13.38 5.62 12.28
N HIS A 183 14.52 6.27 12.07
CA HIS A 183 15.52 6.57 13.11
C HIS A 183 15.73 8.07 13.33
N SER A 184 15.49 8.88 12.30
CA SER A 184 15.62 10.35 12.37
C SER A 184 14.68 11.01 11.34
N LYS A 185 14.81 12.33 11.16
CA LYS A 185 14.01 13.13 10.23
C LYS A 185 14.09 12.62 8.78
N ASP A 186 15.21 12.03 8.37
CA ASP A 186 15.46 11.58 6.99
C ASP A 186 16.22 10.25 6.93
N THR A 187 16.42 9.58 8.07
CA THR A 187 17.12 8.30 8.17
C THR A 187 16.18 7.18 8.59
N PHE A 188 16.26 6.05 7.88
CA PHE A 188 15.47 4.86 8.16
C PHE A 188 16.29 3.59 7.89
N THR A 189 15.83 2.46 8.42
CA THR A 189 16.29 1.13 8.01
C THR A 189 15.14 0.35 7.38
N LEU A 190 15.48 -0.55 6.46
CA LEU A 190 14.55 -1.51 5.88
C LEU A 190 15.16 -2.91 5.94
N LEU A 191 14.30 -3.93 6.00
CA LEU A 191 14.73 -5.31 5.96
C LEU A 191 14.94 -5.76 4.51
N SER A 192 16.14 -6.26 4.19
CA SER A 192 16.55 -6.71 2.85
C SER A 192 17.19 -8.12 2.90
N PRO A 193 16.40 -9.18 3.11
CA PRO A 193 16.94 -10.54 3.16
C PRO A 193 17.59 -10.89 1.81
N PRO A 194 18.77 -11.54 1.80
CA PRO A 194 19.54 -11.80 0.58
C PRO A 194 18.83 -12.73 -0.43
N VAL A 195 17.79 -13.44 0.01
CA VAL A 195 16.96 -14.30 -0.84
C VAL A 195 15.94 -13.51 -1.69
N HIS A 196 15.66 -12.25 -1.34
CA HIS A 196 14.76 -11.38 -2.10
C HIS A 196 15.54 -10.54 -3.12
N ASP A 197 14.86 -10.04 -4.17
CA ASP A 197 15.47 -9.21 -5.20
C ASP A 197 16.23 -8.00 -4.64
N LEU A 198 15.60 -7.25 -3.72
CA LEU A 198 16.24 -6.11 -3.06
C LEU A 198 17.52 -6.50 -2.31
N GLY A 199 17.53 -7.63 -1.60
CA GLY A 199 18.72 -8.09 -0.89
C GLY A 199 19.85 -8.49 -1.84
N ARG A 200 19.53 -9.12 -2.98
CA ARG A 200 20.51 -9.39 -4.04
C ARG A 200 21.08 -8.09 -4.61
N GLN A 201 20.23 -7.10 -4.87
CA GLN A 201 20.65 -5.80 -5.40
C GLN A 201 21.53 -5.03 -4.41
N MET A 202 21.19 -5.03 -3.11
CA MET A 202 22.03 -4.42 -2.07
C MET A 202 23.40 -5.09 -1.96
N ARG A 203 23.46 -6.43 -2.08
CA ARG A 203 24.75 -7.13 -2.12
C ARG A 203 25.61 -6.69 -3.32
N ILE A 204 25.02 -6.52 -4.50
CA ILE A 204 25.74 -6.03 -5.69
C ILE A 204 26.23 -4.60 -5.43
N ALA A 205 25.39 -3.72 -4.86
CA ALA A 205 25.78 -2.37 -4.47
C ALA A 205 27.01 -2.38 -3.55
N ASP A 206 26.97 -3.18 -2.48
CA ASP A 206 28.08 -3.33 -1.53
C ASP A 206 29.37 -3.85 -2.20
N GLU A 207 29.26 -4.88 -3.05
CA GLU A 207 30.41 -5.51 -3.74
C GLU A 207 31.05 -4.57 -4.79
N THR A 208 30.26 -3.68 -5.39
CA THR A 208 30.70 -2.83 -6.51
C THR A 208 30.96 -1.38 -6.12
N GLY A 209 30.55 -0.97 -4.91
CA GLY A 209 30.57 0.43 -4.47
C GLY A 209 29.57 1.33 -5.19
N LEU A 210 28.59 0.74 -5.88
CA LEU A 210 27.49 1.46 -6.51
C LEU A 210 26.39 1.76 -5.47
N PRO A 211 25.66 2.88 -5.60
CA PRO A 211 24.58 3.25 -4.69
C PRO A 211 23.35 2.32 -4.79
#